data_AF-M9M0X5-F1
#
_entry.id   AF-M9M0X5-F1
#
_cell.length_a   1.000
_cell.length_b   1.000
_cell.length_c   1.000
_cell.angle_alpha   90.00
_cell.angle_beta   90.00
_cell.angle_gamma   90.00
#
_symmetry.space_group_name_H-M   'P 1'
#
loop_
_entity.id
_entity.type
_entity.pdbx_description
1 polymer ?
#
loop_
_entity_poly.entity_id
_entity_poly.type
_entity_poly.pdbx_seq_one_letter_code
_entity_poly.pdbx_strand_id
1 'polypeptide(L)' 'NAANYEQINYWAKKGERVRVDAAAKSSGKSRAAFIQEAIDEKIEREGLESPSENEEQDKKPRE' A
#
# COMPACT_ATOMS: atom_id res chain seq x y z
N ASN A 1 -12.14 -5.04 17.36
CA ASN A 1 -12.11 -5.17 15.89
C ASN A 1 -10.74 -4.81 15.36
N ALA A 2 -9.81 -5.77 15.38
CA ALA A 2 -8.63 -5.77 14.51
C ALA A 2 -9.09 -6.12 13.07
N ALA A 3 -10.07 -5.36 12.59
CA ALA A 3 -10.93 -5.72 11.47
C ALA A 3 -10.22 -5.41 10.15
N ASN A 4 -9.89 -6.46 9.41
CA ASN A 4 -9.62 -6.46 7.97
C ASN A 4 -8.44 -5.58 7.49
N TYR A 5 -7.35 -5.49 8.24
CA TYR A 5 -6.11 -4.89 7.73
C TYR A 5 -5.12 -5.96 7.28
N GLU A 6 -4.58 -5.82 6.07
CA GLU A 6 -3.47 -6.63 5.58
C GLU A 6 -2.12 -5.95 5.86
N GLN A 7 -1.12 -6.72 6.30
CA GLN A 7 0.23 -6.22 6.51
C GLN A 7 1.05 -6.34 5.23
N ILE A 8 1.37 -5.20 4.60
CA ILE A 8 2.27 -5.15 3.45
C ILE A 8 3.70 -4.85 3.93
N ASN A 9 4.62 -5.80 3.70
CA ASN A 9 6.04 -5.64 4.03
C ASN A 9 6.85 -5.35 2.76
N TYR A 10 7.72 -4.34 2.81
CA TYR A 10 8.66 -4.06 1.71
C TYR A 10 10.07 -3.78 2.23
N TRP A 11 11.04 -4.08 1.38
CA TRP A 11 12.45 -3.79 1.62
C TRP A 11 12.82 -2.46 0.96
N ALA A 12 13.49 -1.59 1.71
CA ALA A 12 13.95 -0.31 1.22
C ALA A 12 15.48 -0.20 1.35
N LYS A 13 16.08 0.67 0.54
CA LYS A 13 17.50 1.00 0.68
C LYS A 13 17.76 1.63 2.05
N LYS A 14 18.97 1.43 2.58
CA LYS A 14 19.39 2.04 3.85
C LYS A 14 19.22 3.57 3.77
N GLY A 15 18.55 4.13 4.77
CA GLY A 15 18.27 5.57 4.87
C GLY A 15 16.92 6.02 4.30
N GLU A 16 16.26 5.22 3.44
CA GLU A 16 14.97 5.59 2.85
C GLU A 16 13.88 5.78 3.91
N ARG A 17 13.87 4.94 4.95
CA ARG A 17 12.93 5.09 6.07
C ARG A 17 12.94 6.50 6.66
N VAL A 18 14.12 7.11 6.82
CA VAL A 18 14.26 8.46 7.41
C VAL A 18 13.69 9.52 6.47
N ARG A 19 13.90 9.36 5.15
CA ARG A 19 13.32 10.26 4.14
C ARG A 19 11.80 10.19 4.15
N VAL A 20 11.23 8.99 4.19
CA VAL A 20 9.77 8.79 4.25
C VAL A 20 9.20 9.35 5.56
N ASP A 21 9.86 9.11 6.70
CA ASP A 21 9.44 9.66 8.00
C ASP A 21 9.42 11.19 8.01
N ALA A 22 10.45 11.83 7.43
CA ALA A 22 10.52 13.28 7.32
C ALA A 22 9.38 13.84 6.46
N ALA A 23 9.12 13.22 5.29
CA ALA A 23 8.04 13.62 4.39
C ALA A 23 6.65 13.43 5.01
N ALA A 24 6.41 12.29 5.66
CA ALA A 24 5.17 12.03 6.37
C ALA A 24 4.92 13.08 7.47
N LYS A 25 5.97 13.41 8.25
CA LYS A 25 5.89 14.43 9.29
C LYS A 25 5.60 15.82 8.74
N SER A 26 6.23 16.23 7.63
CA SER A 26 5.94 17.53 7.00
C SER A 26 4.51 17.62 6.48
N SER A 27 3.90 16.49 6.13
CA SER A 27 2.52 16.41 5.66
C SER A 27 1.50 16.14 6.78
N GLY A 28 1.94 16.09 8.05
CA GLY A 28 1.06 15.83 9.20
C GLY A 28 0.47 14.41 9.24
N LYS A 29 1.07 13.45 8.53
CA LYS A 29 0.56 12.08 8.37
C LYS A 29 1.43 11.07 9.10
N SER A 30 0.85 9.92 9.43
CA SER A 30 1.64 8.76 9.83
C SER A 30 2.43 8.22 8.62
N ARG A 31 3.54 7.51 8.86
CA ARG A 31 4.31 6.88 7.78
C ARG A 31 3.43 5.99 6.90
N ALA A 32 2.57 5.17 7.54
CA ALA A 32 1.68 4.25 6.83
C ALA A 32 0.66 4.99 5.96
N ALA A 33 0.01 6.03 6.51
CA ALA A 33 -0.93 6.85 5.75
C ALA A 33 -0.27 7.55 4.57
N PHE A 34 0.94 8.09 4.77
CA PHE A 34 1.72 8.74 3.71
C PHE A 34 2.09 7.76 2.59
N ILE A 35 2.52 6.54 2.94
CA ILE A 35 2.86 5.51 1.94
C ILE A 35 1.61 5.06 1.18
N GLN A 36 0.49 4.82 1.88
CA GLN A 36 -0.74 4.37 1.25
C GLN A 36 -1.25 5.40 0.25
N GLU A 37 -1.33 6.67 0.66
CA GLU A 37 -1.78 7.75 -0.23
C GLU A 37 -0.85 7.92 -1.45
N ALA A 38 0.46 7.80 -1.28
CA ALA A 38 1.39 7.86 -2.41
C ALA A 38 1.23 6.67 -3.38
N ILE A 39 0.79 5.51 -2.89
CA ILE A 39 0.45 4.35 -3.73
C ILE A 39 -0.85 4.64 -4.48
N ASP A 40 -1.90 5.08 -3.78
CA ASP A 40 -3.22 5.38 -4.35
C ASP A 40 -3.11 6.46 -5.42
N GLU A 41 -2.43 7.58 -5.14
CA GLU A 41 -2.18 8.67 -6.10
C GLU A 41 -1.46 8.16 -7.37
N LYS A 42 -0.53 7.20 -7.21
CA LYS A 42 0.19 6.63 -8.34
C LYS A 42 -0.72 5.73 -9.18
N ILE A 43 -1.52 4.87 -8.54
CA ILE A 43 -2.48 3.98 -9.17
C ILE A 43 -3.49 4.80 -9.99
N GLU A 44 -4.07 5.84 -9.38
CA GLU A 44 -5.00 6.75 -10.04
C GLU A 44 -4.36 7.48 -11.22
N ARG A 45 -3.16 8.04 -11.04
CA ARG A 45 -2.44 8.77 -12.10
C ARG A 45 -2.09 7.89 -13.29
N GLU A 46 -1.81 6.61 -13.05
CA GLU A 46 -1.43 5.65 -14.10
C GLU A 46 -2.63 4.91 -14.69
N GLY A 47 -3.85 5.14 -14.18
CA GLY A 47 -5.05 4.44 -14.64
C GLY A 47 -4.98 2.94 -14.41
N LEU A 48 -4.24 2.50 -13.38
CA LEU A 48 -4.14 1.10 -13.01
C LEU A 48 -5.41 0.77 -12.22
N GLU A 49 -6.48 0.36 -12.89
CA GLU A 49 -7.70 -0.08 -12.20
C GLU A 49 -7.34 -1.14 -11.14
N SER A 50 -7.86 -0.96 -9.92
CA SER A 50 -7.71 -1.96 -8.86
C SER A 50 -8.27 -3.30 -9.37
N PRO A 51 -7.47 -4.37 -9.44
CA PRO A 51 -8.05 -5.69 -9.67
C PRO A 51 -9.09 -5.90 -8.56
N SER A 52 -10.34 -6.14 -8.96
CA SER A 52 -11.40 -6.36 -7.98
C SER A 52 -10.99 -7.55 -7.09
N GLU A 53 -11.21 -7.47 -5.78
CA GLU A 53 -10.87 -8.52 -4.80
C GLU A 53 -11.49 -9.91 -5.12
N ASN A 54 -12.33 -10.00 -6.15
CA ASN A 54 -12.99 -11.23 -6.61
C ASN A 54 -12.15 -12.10 -7.56
N GLU A 55 -11.02 -11.65 -8.11
CA GLU A 55 -10.26 -12.45 -9.09
C GLU A 55 -9.38 -13.56 -8.48
N GLU A 56 -9.13 -13.54 -7.17
CA GLU A 56 -8.19 -14.48 -6.54
C GLU A 56 -8.84 -15.81 -6.09
N GLN A 57 -10.17 -15.93 -6.12
CA GLN A 57 -10.87 -17.15 -5.72
C GLN A 57 -11.10 -18.18 -6.85
N ASP A 58 -10.94 -17.81 -8.13
CA ASP A 58 -11.27 -18.68 -9.27
C ASP A 58 -10.13 -19.62 -9.74
N LYS A 59 -9.01 -19.69 -9.01
CA LYS A 59 -7.87 -20.56 -9.38
C LYS A 59 -7.64 -21.79 -8.49
N LYS A 60 -8.63 -22.24 -7.70
CA LYS A 60 -8.56 -23.56 -7.06
C LYS A 60 -9.25 -24.63 -7.92
N PRO A 61 -8.52 -25.61 -8.49
CA PRO A 61 -9.16 -26.81 -9.03
C PRO A 61 -9.90 -27.51 -7.87
N ARG A 62 -11.18 -27.81 -8.06
CA ARG A 62 -11.88 -28.78 -7.22
C ARG A 62 -11.39 -30.15 -7.65
N GLU A 63 -10.58 -30.81 -6.83
CA GLU A 63 -10.36 -32.26 -6.90
C GLU A 63 -11.59 -33.01 -6.36
#